data_AF-A0A0R2X9K1-F1
#
_entry.id   AF-A0A0R2X9K1-F1
#
_cell.length_a   1.000
_cell.length_b   1.000
_cell.length_c   1.000
_cell.angle_alpha   90.00
_cell.angle_beta   90.00
_cell.angle_gamma   90.00
#
_symmetry.space_group_name_H-M   'P 1'
#
loop_
_entity.id
_entity.type
_entity.pdbx_description
1 polymer ?
#
loop_
_entity_poly.entity_id
_entity_poly.type
_entity_poly.pdbx_seq_one_letter_code
_entity_poly.pdbx_strand_id
1 'polypeptide(L)' 'MVKTQVQLEDWQYEATKRAGAVTSRSMSDIIREGLTLVLPKLGHGGQKPLAAIAGKYRPLSSQDLKDHDQGWVESIR' A
#
# COMPACT_ATOMS: atom_id res chain seq x y z
N MET A 1 7.10 -11.58 -2.25
CA MET A 1 6.06 -11.31 -3.28
C MET A 1 5.37 -12.63 -3.62
N VAL A 2 4.05 -12.71 -3.52
CA VAL A 2 3.28 -13.92 -3.87
C VAL A 2 2.82 -13.81 -5.32
N LYS A 3 3.03 -14.85 -6.12
CA LYS A 3 2.50 -14.93 -7.49
C LYS A 3 1.14 -15.61 -7.45
N THR A 4 0.15 -15.02 -8.11
CA THR A 4 -1.18 -15.60 -8.25
C THR A 4 -1.73 -15.33 -9.65
N GLN A 5 -2.66 -16.16 -10.10
CA GLN A 5 -3.40 -15.97 -11.34
C GLN A 5 -4.77 -15.39 -11.00
N VAL A 6 -5.23 -14.44 -11.81
CA VAL A 6 -6.57 -13.84 -11.69
C VAL A 6 -7.26 -13.94 -13.03
N GLN A 7 -8.57 -14.18 -13.01
CA GLN A 7 -9.40 -14.14 -14.19
C GLN A 7 -10.02 -12.76 -14.31
N LEU A 8 -9.92 -12.17 -15.50
CA LEU A 8 -10.47 -10.86 -15.84
C LEU A 8 -11.40 -11.03 -17.03
N GLU A 9 -12.39 -10.16 -17.14
CA GLU A 9 -13.14 -10.00 -18.39
C GLU A 9 -12.24 -9.33 -19.44
N ASP A 10 -12.47 -9.64 -20.72
CA ASP A 10 -11.62 -9.15 -21.82
C ASP A 10 -11.50 -7.62 -21.83
N TRP A 11 -12.60 -6.92 -21.54
CA TRP A 11 -12.58 -5.45 -21.49
C TRP A 11 -11.73 -4.91 -20.33
N GLN A 12 -11.68 -5.62 -19.19
CA GLN A 12 -10.87 -5.23 -18.03
C GLN A 12 -9.39 -5.41 -18.33
N TYR A 13 -9.03 -6.52 -18.98
CA TYR A 13 -7.66 -6.79 -19.41
C TYR A 13 -7.19 -5.72 -20.40
N GLU A 14 -7.99 -5.45 -21.45
CA GLU A 14 -7.63 -4.48 -22.48
C GLU A 14 -7.57 -3.05 -21.94
N ALA A 15 -8.53 -2.65 -21.10
CA ALA A 15 -8.51 -1.33 -20.46
C ALA A 15 -7.26 -1.16 -19.57
N THR A 16 -6.94 -2.18 -18.76
CA THR A 16 -5.79 -2.11 -17.84
C THR A 16 -4.46 -2.13 -18.59
N LYS A 17 -4.36 -2.91 -19.67
CA LYS A 17 -3.19 -2.94 -20.56
C LYS A 17 -2.93 -1.58 -21.19
N ARG A 18 -3.97 -0.92 -21.71
CA ARG A 18 -3.86 0.44 -22.28
C ARG A 18 -3.46 1.46 -21.21
N ALA A 19 -4.09 1.41 -20.03
CA ALA A 19 -3.74 2.29 -18.92
C ALA A 19 -2.27 2.11 -18.48
N GLY A 20 -1.78 0.87 -18.41
CA GLY A 20 -0.38 0.57 -18.11
C GLY A 20 0.58 1.12 -19.14
N ALA A 21 0.27 1.00 -20.44
CA ALA A 21 1.07 1.59 -21.51
C ALA A 21 1.15 3.12 -21.41
N VAL A 22 0.03 3.80 -21.13
CA VAL A 22 -0.01 5.27 -21.00
C VAL A 22 0.73 5.75 -19.76
N THR A 23 0.63 5.01 -18.66
CA THR A 23 1.21 5.41 -17.36
C THR A 23 2.61 4.85 -17.13
N SER A 24 3.17 4.09 -18.06
CA SER A 24 4.44 3.35 -17.91
C SER A 24 4.46 2.44 -16.67
N ARG A 25 3.32 1.81 -16.35
CA ARG A 25 3.15 0.93 -15.18
C ARG A 25 2.86 -0.50 -15.59
N SER A 26 3.32 -1.45 -14.76
CA SER A 26 3.02 -2.86 -14.97
C SER A 26 1.57 -3.18 -14.59
N MET A 27 1.01 -4.24 -15.19
CA MET A 27 -0.29 -4.80 -14.80
C MET A 27 -0.33 -5.10 -13.29
N SER A 28 0.76 -5.65 -12.74
CA SER A 28 0.86 -5.97 -11.32
C SER A 28 0.78 -4.74 -10.42
N ASP A 29 1.32 -3.59 -10.85
CA ASP A 29 1.24 -2.35 -10.07
C ASP A 29 -0.17 -1.76 -10.07
N ILE A 30 -0.87 -1.84 -11.20
CA ILE A 30 -2.25 -1.37 -11.31
C ILE A 30 -3.17 -2.25 -10.47
N ILE A 31 -3.03 -3.57 -10.54
CA ILE A 31 -3.81 -4.51 -9.72
C ILE A 31 -3.52 -4.30 -8.23
N ARG A 32 -2.26 -4.09 -7.85
CA ARG A 32 -1.87 -3.81 -6.46
C ARG A 32 -2.51 -2.53 -5.93
N GLU A 33 -2.55 -1.47 -6.74
CA GLU A 33 -3.22 -0.23 -6.37
C GLU A 33 -4.73 -0.44 -6.20
N GLY A 34 -5.37 -1.14 -7.15
CA GLY A 34 -6.79 -1.48 -7.05
C GLY A 34 -7.12 -2.24 -5.76
N LEU A 35 -6.30 -3.24 -5.41
CA LEU A 35 -6.43 -3.96 -4.13
C LEU A 35 -6.22 -3.04 -2.92
N THR A 36 -5.25 -2.13 -2.98
CA THR A 36 -5.00 -1.16 -1.90
C THR A 36 -6.20 -0.23 -1.67
N LEU A 37 -6.96 0.09 -2.73
CA LEU A 37 -8.16 0.92 -2.63
C LEU A 37 -9.41 0.14 -2.19
N VAL A 38 -9.50 -1.15 -2.55
CA VAL A 38 -10.67 -1.99 -2.28
C VAL A 38 -10.61 -2.65 -0.91
N LEU A 39 -9.46 -3.21 -0.53
CA LEU A 39 -9.31 -3.95 0.73
C LEU A 39 -9.76 -3.11 1.93
N PRO A 40 -9.51 -1.79 1.99
CA PRO A 40 -9.99 -1.02 3.12
C PRO A 40 -11.48 -0.94 3.28
N LYS A 41 -12.20 -0.90 2.16
CA LYS A 41 -13.66 -0.86 2.11
C LYS A 41 -14.26 -2.21 2.48
N LEU A 42 -13.54 -3.31 2.28
CA LEU A 42 -13.95 -4.67 2.64
C LEU A 42 -13.66 -5.02 4.11
N GLY A 43 -13.40 -4.04 4.97
CA GLY A 43 -13.08 -4.29 6.38
C GLY A 43 -11.64 -4.74 6.63
N HIS A 44 -10.82 -4.87 5.58
CA HIS A 44 -9.36 -5.02 5.68
C HIS A 44 -8.64 -3.67 5.74
N GLY A 45 -9.35 -2.59 6.11
CA GLY A 45 -8.92 -1.18 6.05
C GLY A 45 -8.03 -0.66 7.13
N GLY A 46 -7.54 -1.57 7.97
CA GLY A 46 -6.30 -1.32 8.66
C GLY A 46 -5.38 -2.48 8.38
N GLN A 47 -4.27 -2.21 7.70
CA GLN A 47 -3.04 -2.50 8.43
C GLN A 47 -3.17 -1.71 9.74
N LYS A 48 -3.71 -2.36 10.77
CA LYS A 48 -3.80 -1.77 12.10
C LYS A 48 -2.40 -1.22 12.39
N PRO A 49 -2.28 0.03 12.86
CA PRO A 49 -0.98 0.56 13.28
C PRO A 49 -0.29 -0.49 14.14
N LEU A 50 1.04 -0.63 14.01
CA LEU A 50 1.78 -1.63 14.78
C LEU A 50 1.41 -1.58 16.27
N ALA A 51 1.12 -0.37 16.78
CA ALA A 51 0.58 -0.11 18.11
C ALA A 51 -0.72 -0.87 18.44
N ALA A 52 -1.68 -0.93 17.51
CA ALA A 52 -2.94 -1.64 17.65
C ALA A 52 -2.82 -3.17 17.48
N ILE A 53 -1.70 -3.67 16.92
CA ILE A 53 -1.40 -5.12 16.80
C ILE A 53 -0.57 -5.60 17.98
N ALA A 54 0.45 -4.83 18.36
CA ALA A 54 1.46 -5.25 19.32
C ALA A 54 1.16 -4.81 20.75
N GLY A 55 0.17 -3.92 20.99
CA GLY A 55 -0.38 -3.52 22.30
C GLY A 55 0.59 -2.87 23.30
N LYS A 56 1.90 -3.01 23.09
CA LYS A 56 3.00 -2.58 23.94
C LYS A 56 3.71 -1.33 23.41
N TYR A 57 3.55 -1.03 22.13
CA TYR A 57 4.20 0.10 21.47
C TYR A 57 3.20 1.23 21.30
N ARG A 58 3.52 2.41 21.82
CA ARG A 58 2.76 3.64 21.57
C ARG A 58 3.53 4.47 20.55
N PRO A 59 2.86 5.04 19.53
CA PRO A 59 3.51 5.98 18.64
C PRO A 59 3.93 7.21 19.46
N LEU A 60 5.19 7.60 19.33
CA LEU A 60 5.74 8.83 19.89
C LEU A 60 5.64 9.94 18.84
N SER A 61 5.51 11.19 19.28
CA SER A 61 5.60 12.31 18.35
C SER A 61 7.03 12.44 17.86
N SER A 62 7.25 13.05 16.69
CA SER A 62 8.62 13.25 16.16
C SER A 62 9.51 14.02 17.14
N GLN A 63 8.92 14.88 17.98
CA GLN A 63 9.62 15.67 19.00
C GLN A 63 10.08 14.83 20.19
N ASP A 64 9.47 13.66 20.40
CA ASP A 64 9.83 12.73 21.46
C ASP A 64 10.91 11.72 21.01
N LEU A 65 11.30 11.76 19.73
CA LEU A 65 12.38 10.94 19.17
C LEU A 65 13.74 11.57 19.43
N LYS A 66 14.77 10.74 19.55
CA LYS A 66 16.16 11.22 19.66
C LYS A 66 16.56 11.91 18.35
N ASP A 67 17.49 12.86 18.43
CA ASP A 67 17.92 13.67 17.28
C ASP A 67 18.30 12.84 16.04
N HIS A 68 18.95 11.68 16.23
CA HIS A 68 19.32 10.79 15.12
C HIS A 68 18.12 10.09 14.46
N ASP A 69 17.05 9.88 15.21
CA ASP A 69 15.82 9.24 14.72
C ASP A 69 14.87 10.26 14.07
N GLN A 70 14.98 11.56 14.44
CA GLN A 70 14.19 12.64 13.83
C GLN A 70 14.50 12.80 12.33
N GLY A 71 15.78 12.86 11.98
CA GLY A 71 16.21 12.96 10.58
C GLY A 71 15.79 11.76 9.74
N TRP A 72 15.70 10.56 10.35
CA TRP A 72 15.17 9.38 9.68
C TRP A 72 13.67 9.53 9.37
N VAL A 73 12.87 9.98 10.34
CA VAL A 73 11.42 10.20 10.15
C VAL A 73 11.12 11.25 9.09
N GLU A 74 11.92 12.32 9.01
CA GLU A 74 11.76 13.35 7.96
C GLU A 74 12.07 12.81 6.56
N SER A 75 12.98 11.83 6.44
CA SER A 75 13.40 11.26 5.15
C SER A 75 12.44 10.23 4.55
N ILE A 76 11.60 9.59 5.38
CA ILE A 76 10.67 8.52 4.96
C ILE A 76 9.23 9.01 4.78
N ARG A 77 8.98 10.30 4.96
CA ARG A 77 7.68 10.94 4.82
C ARG A 77 7.51 11.55 3.43
#